data_AF-A0A177B5U2-F1
#
_entry.id   AF-A0A177B5U2-F1
#
_cell.length_a   1.000
_cell.length_b   1.000
_cell.length_c   1.000
_cell.angle_alpha   90.00
_cell.angle_beta   90.00
_cell.angle_gamma   90.00
#
_symmetry.space_group_name_H-M   'P 1'
#
loop_
_entity.id
_entity.type
_entity.pdbx_description
1 polymer ?
#
loop_
_entity_poly.entity_id
_entity_poly.type
_entity_poly.pdbx_seq_one_letter_code
_entity_poly.pdbx_strand_id
1 'polypeptide(L)'
;MDVDTWLEAFDNFIKIYWDDVSEVRKMALCRHCVGKEGAIQLKTKKKFADMVTEIKTWKIYNILLKRQEFLEAQRLNTKTFNDFFIRLKNLYKQTKYDNEHILLDLLITGCGCNKL
;
A
#
# COMPACT_ATOMS: atom_id res chain seq x y z
N MET A 1 3.21 -0.12 -9.01
CA MET A 1 2.57 1.09 -9.55
C MET A 1 1.96 1.85 -8.37
N ASP A 2 2.22 3.15 -8.24
CA ASP A 2 1.58 3.96 -7.20
C ASP A 2 0.09 4.16 -7.56
N VAL A 3 -0.78 4.29 -6.55
CA VAL A 3 -2.23 4.44 -6.74
C VAL A 3 -2.58 5.67 -7.56
N ASP A 4 -1.84 6.77 -7.40
CA ASP A 4 -2.11 8.00 -8.16
C ASP A 4 -1.77 7.79 -9.65
N THR A 5 -0.65 7.13 -9.94
CA THR A 5 -0.29 6.73 -11.31
C THR A 5 -1.33 5.77 -11.92
N TRP A 6 -1.87 4.85 -11.13
CA TRP A 6 -2.91 3.94 -11.60
C TRP A 6 -4.21 4.68 -11.93
N LEU A 7 -4.63 5.64 -11.08
CA LEU A 7 -5.82 6.46 -11.31
C LEU A 7 -5.67 7.33 -12.56
N GLU A 8 -4.50 7.93 -12.78
CA GLU A 8 -4.19 8.69 -13.99
C GLU A 8 -4.23 7.80 -15.24
N ALA A 9 -3.61 6.61 -15.17
CA ALA A 9 -3.65 5.65 -16.27
C ALA A 9 -5.08 5.19 -16.59
N PHE A 10 -5.90 4.98 -15.55
CA PHE A 10 -7.31 4.64 -15.69
C PHE A 10 -8.12 5.76 -16.35
N ASP A 11 -7.94 7.00 -15.92
CA ASP A 11 -8.62 8.15 -16.52
C ASP A 11 -8.20 8.37 -17.97
N ASN A 12 -6.90 8.19 -18.28
CA ASN A 12 -6.40 8.26 -19.66
C ASN A 12 -6.96 7.13 -20.52
N PHE A 13 -7.00 5.90 -20.01
CA PHE A 13 -7.64 4.78 -20.68
C PHE A 13 -9.10 5.09 -21.03
N ILE A 14 -9.87 5.63 -20.10
CA ILE A 14 -11.27 5.98 -20.39
C ILE A 14 -11.38 7.01 -21.50
N LYS A 15 -10.58 8.08 -21.44
CA LYS A 15 -10.61 9.16 -22.45
C LYS A 15 -10.22 8.68 -23.85
N ILE A 16 -9.28 7.74 -23.96
CA ILE A 16 -8.81 7.24 -25.26
C ILE A 16 -9.87 6.38 -25.95
N TYR A 17 -10.58 5.55 -25.18
CA TYR A 17 -11.51 4.56 -25.74
C TYR A 17 -12.97 5.03 -25.72
N TRP A 18 -13.29 6.07 -24.95
CA TRP A 18 -14.65 6.60 -24.85
C TRP A 18 -14.65 8.12 -24.68
N ASP A 19 -15.13 8.84 -25.69
CA ASP A 19 -15.20 10.31 -25.69
C ASP A 19 -16.15 10.88 -24.62
N ASP A 20 -17.23 10.15 -24.27
CA ASP A 20 -18.21 10.61 -23.27
C ASP A 20 -18.79 9.43 -22.46
N VAL A 21 -18.00 8.90 -21.53
CA VAL A 21 -18.43 7.81 -20.64
C VAL A 21 -19.25 8.36 -19.49
N SER A 22 -20.47 7.83 -19.33
CA SER A 22 -21.30 8.13 -18.17
C SER A 22 -20.62 7.73 -16.86
N GLU A 23 -20.83 8.50 -15.80
CA GLU A 23 -20.22 8.24 -14.50
C GLU A 23 -20.54 6.82 -13.99
N VAL A 24 -21.75 6.33 -14.23
CA VAL A 24 -22.17 4.95 -13.88
C VAL A 24 -21.27 3.92 -14.55
N ARG A 25 -20.94 4.11 -15.83
CA ARG A 25 -20.09 3.18 -16.58
C ARG A 25 -18.64 3.28 -16.14
N LYS A 26 -18.15 4.50 -15.86
CA LYS A 26 -16.84 4.74 -15.25
C LYS A 26 -16.67 4.00 -13.92
N MET A 27 -17.69 4.07 -13.05
CA MET A 27 -17.71 3.35 -11.78
C MET A 27 -17.71 1.83 -11.97
N ALA A 28 -18.51 1.30 -12.89
CA ALA A 28 -18.54 -0.13 -13.17
C ALA A 28 -17.18 -0.65 -13.66
N LEU A 29 -16.53 0.08 -14.58
CA LEU A 29 -15.19 -0.24 -15.07
C LEU A 29 -14.16 -0.18 -13.95
N CYS A 30 -14.18 0.87 -13.12
CA CYS A 30 -13.27 0.98 -11.98
C CYS A 30 -13.40 -0.22 -11.03
N ARG A 31 -14.64 -0.62 -10.68
CA ARG A 31 -14.89 -1.84 -9.87
C ARG A 31 -14.32 -3.10 -10.52
N HIS A 32 -14.39 -3.21 -11.84
CA HIS A 32 -13.82 -4.34 -12.55
C HIS A 32 -12.28 -4.35 -12.47
N CYS A 33 -11.65 -3.18 -12.63
CA CYS A 33 -10.19 -3.05 -12.67
C CYS A 33 -9.51 -3.21 -11.29
N VAL A 34 -10.19 -2.92 -10.18
CA VAL A 34 -9.63 -3.06 -8.81
C VAL A 34 -9.66 -4.51 -8.27
N GLY A 35 -10.17 -5.47 -9.05
CA GLY A 35 -10.29 -6.86 -8.64
C GLY A 35 -11.43 -7.12 -7.66
N LYS A 36 -11.61 -8.39 -7.28
CA LYS A 36 -12.79 -8.87 -6.54
C LYS A 36 -12.98 -8.21 -5.17
N GLU A 37 -11.92 -8.10 -4.38
CA GLU A 37 -11.99 -7.51 -3.04
C GLU A 37 -12.23 -6.00 -3.08
N GLY A 38 -11.51 -5.29 -3.97
CA GLY A 38 -11.75 -3.88 -4.21
C GLY A 38 -13.18 -3.61 -4.68
N ALA A 39 -13.71 -4.44 -5.58
CA ALA A 39 -15.08 -4.31 -6.07
C ALA A 39 -16.12 -4.42 -4.93
N ILE A 40 -15.90 -5.33 -3.97
CA ILE A 40 -16.78 -5.51 -2.81
C ILE A 40 -16.79 -4.23 -1.97
N GLN A 41 -15.62 -3.67 -1.67
CA GLN A 41 -15.52 -2.48 -0.84
C GLN A 41 -16.07 -1.21 -1.54
N LEU A 42 -15.96 -1.12 -2.87
CA LEU A 42 -16.51 0.00 -3.66
C LEU A 42 -18.00 -0.15 -3.99
N LYS A 43 -18.64 -1.27 -3.63
CA LYS A 43 -20.03 -1.59 -4.00
C LYS A 43 -21.03 -0.56 -3.48
N THR A 44 -20.78 -0.02 -2.29
CA THR A 44 -21.69 0.92 -1.60
C THR A 44 -21.54 2.37 -2.05
N LYS A 45 -20.46 2.70 -2.77
CA LYS A 45 -20.18 4.06 -3.23
C LYS A 45 -21.10 4.44 -4.39
N LYS A 46 -21.67 5.64 -4.34
CA LYS A 46 -22.65 6.14 -5.32
C LYS A 46 -22.06 7.12 -6.34
N LYS A 47 -20.93 7.75 -6.02
CA LYS A 47 -20.20 8.66 -6.91
C LYS A 47 -18.81 8.13 -7.19
N PHE A 48 -18.26 8.45 -8.36
CA PHE A 48 -16.91 8.05 -8.71
C PHE A 48 -15.87 8.72 -7.78
N ALA A 49 -16.09 9.98 -7.40
CA ALA A 49 -15.23 10.70 -6.47
C ALA A 49 -15.09 9.99 -5.10
N ASP A 50 -16.18 9.38 -4.61
CA ASP A 50 -16.16 8.62 -3.36
C ASP A 50 -15.32 7.34 -3.50
N MET A 51 -15.37 6.69 -4.68
CA MET A 51 -14.55 5.52 -4.97
C MET A 51 -13.07 5.88 -5.02
N VAL A 52 -12.72 7.01 -5.65
CA VAL A 52 -11.33 7.50 -5.69
C VAL A 52 -10.81 7.78 -4.29
N THR A 53 -11.62 8.46 -3.46
CA THR A 53 -11.28 8.73 -2.07
C THR A 53 -11.03 7.43 -1.29
N GLU A 54 -11.91 6.44 -1.44
CA GLU A 54 -11.78 5.14 -0.79
C GLU A 54 -10.50 4.40 -1.21
N ILE A 55 -10.19 4.35 -2.51
CA ILE A 55 -8.97 3.73 -3.04
C ILE A 55 -7.71 4.42 -2.46
N LYS A 56 -7.72 5.76 -2.35
CA LYS A 56 -6.62 6.51 -1.73
C LYS A 56 -6.51 6.24 -0.23
N THR A 57 -7.62 6.06 0.47
CA THR A 57 -7.61 5.66 1.88
C THR A 57 -6.97 4.28 2.06
N TRP A 58 -7.24 3.32 1.18
CA TRP A 58 -6.59 2.00 1.25
C TRP A 58 -5.07 2.07 1.04
N LYS A 59 -4.59 2.95 0.17
CA LYS A 59 -3.15 3.24 0.02
C LYS A 59 -2.54 3.62 1.36
N ILE A 60 -3.19 4.53 2.09
CA ILE A 60 -2.74 5.00 3.41
C ILE A 60 -2.76 3.84 4.41
N TYR A 61 -3.87 3.09 4.47
CA TYR A 61 -4.01 1.95 5.38
C TYR A 61 -2.93 0.88 5.14
N ASN A 62 -2.65 0.56 3.88
CA ASN A 62 -1.59 -0.38 3.51
C ASN A 62 -0.20 0.13 3.95
N ILE A 63 0.09 1.43 3.78
CA ILE A 63 1.34 2.02 4.27
C ILE A 63 1.43 1.91 5.80
N LEU A 64 0.34 2.19 6.51
CA LEU A 64 0.30 2.09 7.98
C LEU A 64 0.49 0.65 8.45
N LEU A 65 -0.14 -0.33 7.80
CA LEU A 65 0.10 -1.76 8.07
C LEU A 65 1.57 -2.13 7.86
N LYS A 66 2.19 -1.67 6.76
CA LYS A 66 3.62 -1.94 6.52
C LYS A 66 4.53 -1.26 7.53
N ARG A 67 4.18 -0.07 8.02
CA ARG A 67 4.89 0.58 9.13
C ARG A 67 4.75 -0.23 10.42
N GLN A 68 3.57 -0.74 10.73
CA GLN A 68 3.36 -1.60 11.88
C GLN A 68 4.19 -2.89 11.77
N GLU A 69 4.11 -3.61 10.64
CA GLU A 69 4.91 -4.82 10.39
C GLU A 69 6.42 -4.56 10.52
N PHE A 70 6.87 -3.37 10.11
CA PHE A 70 8.27 -2.94 10.23
C PHE A 70 8.65 -2.70 11.70
N LEU A 71 7.85 -1.93 12.44
CA LEU A 71 8.09 -1.63 13.86
C LEU A 71 8.05 -2.88 14.76
N GLU A 72 7.25 -3.87 14.40
CA GLU A 72 7.14 -5.14 15.11
C GLU A 72 8.20 -6.18 14.66
N ALA A 73 9.05 -5.84 13.68
CA ALA A 73 10.03 -6.77 13.15
C ALA A 73 11.11 -7.10 14.19
N GLN A 74 11.16 -8.38 14.59
CA GLN A 74 12.18 -8.91 15.49
C GLN A 74 12.94 -10.06 14.83
N ARG A 75 14.20 -10.23 15.23
CA ARG A 75 14.99 -11.40 14.84
C ARG A 75 14.42 -12.64 15.52
N LEU A 76 13.98 -13.60 14.72
CA LEU A 76 13.58 -14.91 15.21
C LEU A 76 14.83 -15.71 15.62
N ASN A 77 14.78 -16.40 16.76
CA ASN A 77 15.90 -17.22 17.26
C ASN A 77 16.34 -18.31 16.26
N THR A 78 15.46 -18.71 15.34
CA THR A 78 15.70 -19.73 14.31
C THR A 78 16.28 -19.17 13.01
N LYS A 79 16.50 -17.86 12.90
CA LYS A 79 16.97 -17.19 11.68
C LYS A 79 18.31 -16.49 11.89
N THR A 80 19.11 -16.41 10.82
CA THR A 80 20.39 -15.71 10.89
C THR A 80 20.17 -14.20 11.00
N PHE A 81 21.19 -13.47 11.45
CA PHE A 81 21.17 -12.01 11.43
C PHE A 81 20.94 -11.47 10.01
N ASN A 82 21.58 -12.09 9.01
CA ASN A 82 21.47 -11.65 7.62
C ASN A 82 20.03 -11.81 7.10
N ASP A 83 19.35 -12.90 7.44
CA ASP A 83 17.93 -13.11 7.08
C ASP A 83 17.04 -12.02 7.68
N PHE A 84 17.29 -11.66 8.95
CA PHE A 84 16.58 -10.57 9.62
C PHE A 84 16.85 -9.23 8.95
N PHE A 85 18.10 -8.90 8.67
CA PHE A 85 18.48 -7.64 8.03
C PHE A 85 17.86 -7.49 6.63
N ILE A 86 17.88 -8.55 5.81
CA ILE A 86 17.25 -8.55 4.49
C ILE A 86 15.74 -8.31 4.60
N ARG A 87 15.07 -9.02 5.52
CA ARG A 87 13.64 -8.83 5.78
C ARG A 87 13.34 -7.39 6.23
N LEU A 88 14.12 -6.87 7.17
CA LEU A 88 13.93 -5.52 7.72
C LEU A 88 14.10 -4.45 6.64
N LYS A 89 15.13 -4.57 5.79
CA LYS A 89 15.35 -3.67 4.64
C LYS A 89 14.21 -3.73 3.62
N ASN A 90 13.65 -4.92 3.39
CA ASN A 90 12.49 -5.07 2.49
C ASN A 90 11.22 -4.47 3.06
N LEU A 91 11.02 -4.53 4.39
CA LEU A 91 9.90 -3.87 5.07
C LEU A 91 10.09 -2.34 5.03
N TYR A 92 11.29 -1.83 5.34
CA TYR A 92 11.59 -0.40 5.32
C TYR A 92 11.23 0.26 3.99
N LYS A 93 11.59 -0.35 2.86
CA LYS A 93 11.24 0.15 1.51
C LYS A 93 9.74 0.36 1.29
N GLN A 94 8.88 -0.34 2.03
CA GLN A 94 7.42 -0.26 1.90
C GLN A 94 6.79 0.77 2.84
N THR A 95 7.54 1.28 3.82
CA THR A 95 7.03 2.24 4.82
C THR A 95 6.93 3.68 4.31
N LYS A 96 7.61 4.00 3.20
CA LYS A 96 7.83 5.36 2.70
C LYS A 96 8.43 6.32 3.75
N TYR A 97 9.23 5.80 4.70
CA TYR A 97 10.07 6.66 5.54
C TYR A 97 11.17 7.31 4.70
N ASP A 98 11.51 8.54 5.07
CA ASP A 98 12.60 9.35 4.51
C ASP A 98 13.84 9.33 5.40
N ASN A 99 13.68 8.98 6.68
CA ASN A 99 14.76 8.90 7.65
C ASN A 99 15.35 7.47 7.73
N GLU A 100 16.60 7.30 7.29
CA GLU A 100 17.33 6.03 7.37
C GLU A 100 17.75 5.65 8.80
N HIS A 101 17.82 6.61 9.73
CA HIS A 101 18.17 6.32 11.14
C HIS A 101 17.16 5.37 11.80
N ILE A 102 15.89 5.42 11.38
CA ILE A 102 14.85 4.51 11.89
C ILE A 102 15.19 3.04 11.56
N LEU A 103 15.83 2.79 10.41
CA LEU A 103 16.26 1.43 10.05
C LEU A 103 17.35 0.93 11.00
N LEU A 104 18.28 1.80 11.40
CA LEU A 104 19.33 1.47 12.36
C LEU A 104 18.74 1.21 13.75
N ASP A 105 17.82 2.06 14.22
CA ASP A 105 17.15 1.90 15.51
C ASP A 105 16.40 0.56 15.61
N LEU A 106 15.66 0.19 14.55
CA LEU A 106 14.99 -1.11 14.49
C LEU A 106 15.94 -2.29 14.36
N LEU A 107 17.09 -2.12 13.71
CA LEU A 107 18.11 -3.16 13.66
C LEU A 107 18.66 -3.47 15.06
N ILE A 108 18.94 -2.43 15.86
CA ILE A 108 19.46 -2.54 17.23
C ILE A 108 18.40 -3.17 18.15
N THR A 109 17.20 -2.61 18.15
CA THR A 109 16.10 -3.07 19.02
C THR A 109 15.61 -4.47 18.64
N GLY A 110 15.46 -4.75 17.35
CA GLY A 110 14.98 -6.04 16.83
C GLY A 110 15.98 -7.20 16.99
N CYS A 111 17.27 -6.93 17.20
CA CYS A 111 18.27 -7.95 17.54
C CYS A 111 18.25 -8.34 19.03
N GLY A 112 17.52 -7.60 19.87
CA GLY A 112 17.52 -7.83 21.32
C GLY A 112 18.79 -7.34 22.01
N CYS A 113 19.60 -6.49 21.36
CA CYS A 113 20.83 -5.91 21.94
C CYS A 113 20.58 -5.07 23.21
N ASN A 114 19.33 -4.70 23.47
CA ASN A 114 18.91 -3.87 24.61
C ASN A 114 18.28 -4.67 25.78
N LYS A 115 18.32 -6.01 25.75
CA LYS A 115 17.96 -6.85 26.91
C LYS A 115 19.24 -7.25 27.64
N LEU A 116 19.80 -6.32 28.39
CA LEU A 116 20.83 -6.56 29.40
C LEU A 116 20.18 -6.64 30.78
#